data_AF-A0A3M0LWJ4-F1
#
_entry.id   AF-A0A3M0LWJ4-F1
#
_cell.length_a   1.000
_cell.length_b   1.000
_cell.length_c   1.000
_cell.angle_alpha   90.00
_cell.angle_beta   90.00
_cell.angle_gamma   90.00
#
_symmetry.space_group_name_H-M   'P 1'
#
loop_
_entity.id
_entity.type
_entity.pdbx_description
1 polymer ?
#
loop_
_entity_poly.entity_id
_entity_poly.type
_entity_poly.pdbx_seq_one_letter_code
_entity_poly.pdbx_strand_id
1 'polypeptide(L)'
;MRQVDPNWNNVFKKHFSEGIDSERRPAWKYIVDQLIEGKRIPSYFKPHLLHAKLKLIKQIKKGLGNPAGTPIKIIDIHLNGQTGNHLLIYSQSKTVVYLVAIGTHSELF
;
A
#
# COMPACT_ATOMS: atom_id res chain seq x y z
N MET A 1 8.55 16.60 -20.41
CA MET A 1 7.51 16.31 -19.41
C MET A 1 7.42 14.80 -19.24
N ARG A 2 7.47 14.26 -18.02
CA ARG A 2 7.16 12.83 -17.82
C ARG A 2 5.67 12.65 -18.08
N GLN A 3 5.33 11.76 -19.01
CA GLN A 3 3.95 11.34 -19.21
C GLN A 3 3.55 10.50 -17.99
N VAL A 4 2.57 10.98 -17.23
CA VAL A 4 2.01 10.25 -16.09
C VAL A 4 1.26 9.05 -16.64
N ASP A 5 1.52 7.85 -16.11
CA ASP A 5 0.81 6.63 -16.53
C ASP A 5 -0.70 6.86 -16.36
N PRO A 6 -1.50 6.84 -17.45
CA PRO A 6 -2.93 7.12 -17.38
C PRO A 6 -3.68 6.12 -16.49
N ASN A 7 -3.10 4.95 -16.22
CA ASN A 7 -3.67 3.93 -15.35
C ASN A 7 -3.70 4.33 -13.87
N TRP A 8 -3.02 5.40 -13.45
CA TRP A 8 -3.23 6.00 -12.12
C TRP A 8 -4.69 6.42 -11.90
N ASN A 9 -5.44 6.75 -12.97
CA ASN A 9 -6.88 6.99 -12.85
C ASN A 9 -7.63 5.77 -12.29
N ASN A 10 -7.17 4.54 -12.56
CA ASN A 10 -7.77 3.33 -12.01
C ASN A 10 -7.58 3.21 -10.49
N VAL A 11 -6.52 3.83 -9.96
CA VAL A 11 -6.21 3.83 -8.52
C VAL A 11 -7.00 4.90 -7.78
N PHE A 12 -7.05 6.12 -8.35
CA PHE A 12 -7.56 7.29 -7.63
C PHE A 12 -8.99 7.68 -7.99
N LYS A 13 -9.51 7.24 -9.14
CA LYS A 13 -10.80 7.71 -9.67
C LYS A 13 -11.78 6.59 -10.03
N LYS A 14 -11.29 5.46 -10.53
CA LYS A 14 -12.17 4.36 -10.93
C LYS A 14 -12.67 3.60 -9.71
N HIS A 15 -13.98 3.42 -9.65
CA HIS A 15 -14.65 2.63 -8.62
C HIS A 15 -14.50 1.13 -8.89
N PHE A 16 -14.36 0.33 -7.83
CA PHE A 16 -14.43 -1.12 -7.94
C PHE A 16 -15.85 -1.61 -8.26
N SER A 17 -15.93 -2.88 -8.67
CA SER A 17 -17.19 -3.60 -8.67
C SER A 17 -17.67 -3.83 -7.23
N GLU A 18 -18.99 -3.87 -7.06
CA GLU A 18 -19.65 -3.96 -5.74
C GLU A 18 -19.25 -5.19 -4.92
N GLY A 19 -18.72 -6.24 -5.56
CA GLY A 19 -18.21 -7.43 -4.88
C GLY A 19 -16.92 -7.24 -4.06
N ILE A 20 -16.24 -6.10 -4.19
CA ILE A 20 -15.01 -5.77 -3.43
C ILE A 20 -15.29 -4.68 -2.39
N ASP A 21 -16.00 -3.63 -2.80
CA ASP A 21 -16.40 -2.53 -1.94
C ASP A 21 -17.83 -2.10 -2.28
N SER A 22 -18.75 -2.28 -1.34
CA SER A 22 -20.15 -1.90 -1.49
C SER A 22 -20.34 -0.39 -1.60
N GLU A 23 -19.41 0.40 -1.05
CA GLU A 23 -19.40 1.86 -1.15
C GLU A 23 -18.81 2.35 -2.49
N ARG A 24 -18.32 1.43 -3.34
CA ARG A 24 -17.77 1.71 -4.66
C ARG A 24 -16.67 2.78 -4.64
N ARG A 25 -15.83 2.81 -3.60
CA ARG A 25 -14.72 3.77 -3.51
C ARG A 25 -13.62 3.44 -4.53
N PRO A 26 -12.81 4.44 -4.92
CA PRO A 26 -11.55 4.17 -5.61
C PRO A 26 -10.58 3.37 -4.74
N ALA A 27 -9.67 2.64 -5.39
CA ALA A 27 -8.70 1.78 -4.72
C ALA A 27 -7.92 2.44 -3.61
N TRP A 28 -7.41 3.65 -3.89
CA TRP A 28 -6.67 4.42 -2.91
C TRP A 28 -7.48 4.68 -1.64
N LYS A 29 -8.72 5.19 -1.81
CA LYS A 29 -9.57 5.53 -0.67
C LYS A 29 -9.92 4.29 0.13
N TYR A 30 -10.33 3.21 -0.54
CA TYR A 30 -10.65 1.95 0.10
C TYR A 30 -9.49 1.44 0.97
N ILE A 31 -8.27 1.38 0.40
CA ILE A 31 -7.10 0.88 1.11
C ILE A 31 -6.72 1.77 2.29
N VAL A 32 -6.72 3.09 2.13
CA VAL A 32 -6.41 4.01 3.22
C VAL A 32 -7.40 3.84 4.37
N ASP A 33 -8.70 3.73 4.07
CA ASP A 33 -9.73 3.48 5.09
C ASP A 33 -9.46 2.13 5.81
N GLN A 34 -9.15 1.06 5.06
CA GLN A 34 -8.80 -0.24 5.69
C GLN A 34 -7.56 -0.15 6.60
N LEU A 35 -6.53 0.58 6.18
CA LEU A 35 -5.29 0.73 6.95
C LEU A 35 -5.51 1.54 8.24
N ILE A 36 -6.26 2.64 8.16
CA ILE A 36 -6.60 3.48 9.32
C ILE A 36 -7.45 2.72 10.32
N GLU A 37 -8.41 1.93 9.84
CA GLU A 37 -9.30 1.12 10.68
C GLU A 37 -8.64 -0.16 11.21
N GLY A 38 -7.38 -0.44 10.82
CA GLY A 38 -6.66 -1.66 11.22
C GLY A 38 -7.28 -2.94 10.66
N LYS A 39 -8.06 -2.84 9.58
CA LYS A 39 -8.70 -3.98 8.93
C LYS A 39 -7.72 -4.75 8.06
N ARG A 40 -8.04 -6.01 7.79
CA ARG A 40 -7.23 -6.86 6.92
C ARG A 40 -7.37 -6.41 5.47
N ILE A 41 -6.23 -6.24 4.78
CA ILE A 41 -6.24 -5.99 3.33
C ILE A 41 -6.78 -7.21 2.58
N PRO A 42 -7.78 -7.06 1.69
CA PRO A 42 -8.30 -8.16 0.89
C PRO A 42 -7.24 -8.80 -0.01
N SER A 43 -7.36 -10.10 -0.23
CA SER A 43 -6.47 -10.86 -1.12
C SER A 43 -6.47 -10.36 -2.57
N TYR A 44 -7.53 -9.65 -2.99
CA TYR A 44 -7.62 -8.98 -4.28
C TYR A 44 -6.40 -8.08 -4.55
N PHE A 45 -5.89 -7.38 -3.54
CA PHE A 45 -4.75 -6.48 -3.63
C PHE A 45 -3.39 -7.18 -3.55
N LYS A 46 -3.38 -8.51 -3.41
CA LYS A 46 -2.15 -9.33 -3.35
C LYS A 46 -1.11 -8.76 -2.36
N PRO A 47 -1.40 -8.71 -1.05
CA PRO A 47 -0.42 -8.28 -0.07
C PRO A 47 0.76 -9.24 -0.03
N HIS A 48 1.95 -8.73 -0.28
CA HIS A 48 3.20 -9.47 -0.26
C HIS A 48 4.17 -8.87 0.75
N LEU A 49 4.96 -9.73 1.40
CA LEU A 49 5.99 -9.28 2.35
C LEU A 49 7.29 -9.00 1.61
N LEU A 50 7.80 -7.78 1.76
CA LEU A 50 9.07 -7.38 1.20
C LEU A 50 10.22 -7.57 2.17
N HIS A 51 11.35 -7.98 1.63
CA HIS A 51 12.64 -7.94 2.32
C HIS A 51 13.35 -6.63 1.98
N ALA A 52 13.58 -5.78 2.98
CA ALA A 52 14.24 -4.50 2.78
C ALA A 52 15.64 -4.45 3.37
N LYS A 53 16.48 -3.57 2.81
CA LYS A 53 17.80 -3.24 3.36
C LYS A 53 17.64 -2.65 4.77
N LEU A 54 18.61 -2.94 5.65
CA LEU A 54 18.62 -2.48 7.04
C LEU A 54 18.44 -0.96 7.20
N LYS A 55 18.96 -0.17 6.25
CA LYS A 55 18.82 1.30 6.25
C LYS A 55 17.36 1.73 6.16
N LEU A 56 16.58 1.12 5.26
CA LEU A 56 15.15 1.42 5.11
C LEU A 56 14.36 0.96 6.34
N ILE A 57 14.68 -0.23 6.87
CA ILE A 57 14.06 -0.73 8.11
C ILE A 57 14.26 0.27 9.26
N LYS A 58 15.47 0.83 9.43
CA LYS A 58 15.74 1.85 10.46
C LYS A 58 14.89 3.11 10.27
N GLN A 59 14.73 3.60 9.04
CA GLN A 59 13.89 4.76 8.74
C GLN A 59 12.42 4.50 9.08
N ILE A 60 11.90 3.34 8.66
CA ILE A 60 10.53 2.92 8.95
C ILE A 60 10.32 2.76 10.47
N LYS A 61 11.27 2.15 11.20
CA LYS A 61 11.19 2.05 12.68
C LYS A 61 11.00 3.42 13.32
N LYS A 62 11.78 4.40 12.90
CA LYS A 62 11.66 5.78 13.41
C LYS A 62 10.28 6.35 13.10
N GLY A 63 9.78 6.17 11.88
CA GLY A 63 8.45 6.62 11.47
C GLY A 63 7.30 5.96 12.23
N LEU A 64 7.49 4.72 12.67
CA LEU A 64 6.52 3.98 13.50
C LEU A 64 6.64 4.25 15.01
N GLY A 65 7.49 5.21 15.43
CA GLY A 65 7.68 5.54 16.84
C GLY A 65 8.63 4.60 17.59
N ASN A 66 9.57 3.96 16.90
CA ASN A 66 10.57 3.03 17.45
C ASN A 66 9.96 1.88 18.29
N PRO A 67 9.10 1.04 17.70
CA PRO A 67 8.51 -0.08 18.42
C PRO A 67 9.62 -1.05 18.90
N ALA A 68 9.73 -1.22 20.21
CA ALA A 68 10.72 -2.10 20.82
C ALA A 68 10.42 -3.57 20.51
N GLY A 69 11.45 -4.35 20.17
CA GLY A 69 11.37 -5.81 20.00
C GLY A 69 10.49 -6.33 18.85
N THR A 70 9.78 -5.47 18.11
CA THR A 70 8.83 -5.89 17.09
C THR A 70 9.51 -5.96 15.71
N PRO A 71 9.48 -7.11 15.01
CA PRO A 71 9.92 -7.19 13.62
C PRO A 71 9.10 -6.26 12.75
N ILE A 72 9.79 -5.47 11.91
CA ILE A 72 9.13 -4.55 10.97
C ILE A 72 8.73 -5.34 9.75
N LYS A 73 7.43 -5.38 9.48
CA LYS A 73 6.87 -5.96 8.26
C LYS A 73 6.67 -4.83 7.26
N ILE A 74 7.23 -5.01 6.07
CA ILE A 74 7.04 -4.10 4.94
C ILE A 74 6.21 -4.87 3.94
N ILE A 75 5.10 -4.28 3.51
CA ILE A 75 4.09 -4.91 2.68
C ILE A 75 3.94 -4.10 1.41
N ASP A 76 3.96 -4.75 0.26
CA ASP A 76 3.48 -4.19 -0.98
C ASP A 76 2.12 -4.78 -1.38
N ILE A 77 1.30 -3.94 -2.02
CA ILE A 77 -0.02 -4.31 -2.55
C ILE A 77 -0.22 -3.67 -3.92
N HIS A 78 -1.01 -4.32 -4.78
CA HIS A 78 -1.37 -3.84 -6.11
C HIS A 78 -2.69 -3.05 -6.07
N LEU A 79 -2.62 -1.74 -6.28
CA LEU A 79 -3.77 -0.84 -6.18
C LEU A 79 -4.73 -0.94 -7.37
N ASN A 80 -4.26 -1.31 -8.56
CA ASN A 80 -5.10 -1.45 -9.74
C ASN A 80 -5.40 -2.91 -10.13
N GLY A 81 -5.44 -3.81 -9.14
CA GLY A 81 -5.90 -5.20 -9.29
C GLY A 81 -4.78 -6.24 -9.41
N GLN A 82 -5.17 -7.51 -9.58
CA GLN A 82 -4.27 -8.68 -9.48
C GLN A 82 -3.08 -8.68 -10.46
N THR A 83 -3.21 -8.04 -11.62
CA THR A 83 -2.15 -7.88 -12.63
C THR A 83 -1.70 -6.43 -12.74
N GLY A 84 -2.07 -5.61 -11.75
CA GLY A 84 -1.85 -4.19 -11.74
C GLY A 84 -0.37 -3.83 -11.59
N ASN A 85 0.07 -2.79 -12.30
CA ASN A 85 1.44 -2.30 -12.19
C ASN A 85 1.65 -1.28 -11.06
N HIS A 86 0.57 -0.77 -10.44
CA HIS A 86 0.64 0.31 -9.46
C HIS A 86 0.64 -0.23 -8.05
N LEU A 87 1.70 0.03 -7.31
CA LEU A 87 1.97 -0.52 -6.00
C LEU A 87 1.89 0.53 -4.90
N LEU A 88 1.40 0.13 -3.73
CA LEU A 88 1.64 0.82 -2.48
C LEU A 88 2.54 -0.05 -1.60
N ILE A 89 3.66 0.51 -1.15
CA ILE A 89 4.51 -0.08 -0.14
C ILE A 89 4.26 0.63 1.19
N TYR A 90 3.94 -0.13 2.22
CA TYR A 90 3.68 0.41 3.55
C TYR A 90 4.21 -0.49 4.66
N SER A 91 4.27 0.05 5.86
CA SER A 91 4.48 -0.68 7.10
C SER A 91 3.52 -0.14 8.15
N GLN A 92 3.20 -0.93 9.18
CA GLN A 92 2.30 -0.46 10.23
C GLN A 92 2.66 -1.02 11.60
N SER A 93 2.35 -0.24 12.62
CA SER A 93 2.26 -0.66 14.01
C SER A 93 0.78 -0.79 14.41
N LYS A 94 0.49 -0.91 15.71
CA LYS A 94 -0.90 -0.89 16.21
C LYS A 94 -1.56 0.49 16.07
N THR A 95 -0.78 1.55 15.94
CA THR A 95 -1.27 2.95 16.05
C THR A 95 -0.83 3.84 14.90
N VAL A 96 0.18 3.41 14.12
CA VAL A 96 0.74 4.21 13.03
C VAL A 96 0.80 3.37 11.77
N VAL A 97 0.30 3.93 10.67
CA VAL A 97 0.55 3.44 9.32
C VAL A 97 1.62 4.32 8.69
N TYR A 98 2.71 3.71 8.26
CA TYR A 98 3.82 4.38 7.59
C TYR A 98 3.80 4.03 6.11
N LEU A 99 3.43 4.99 5.27
CA LEU A 99 3.47 4.84 3.82
C LEU A 99 4.92 5.02 3.35
N VAL A 100 5.49 3.96 2.77
CA VAL A 100 6.90 3.92 2.38
C VAL A 100 7.08 4.53 0.99
N ALA A 101 6.29 4.06 0.02
CA ALA A 101 6.35 4.52 -1.36
C ALA A 101 5.08 4.14 -2.13
N ILE A 102 4.76 4.88 -3.18
CA ILE A 102 3.72 4.57 -4.17
C ILE A 102 4.30 4.81 -5.56
N GLY A 103 4.07 3.89 -6.49
CA GLY A 103 4.72 3.93 -7.79
C GLY A 103 4.37 2.71 -8.64
N THR A 104 4.88 2.65 -9.87
CA THR A 104 4.87 1.42 -10.67
C THR A 104 5.98 0.45 -10.22
N HIS A 105 5.95 -0.81 -10.67
CA HIS A 105 7.05 -1.74 -10.37
C HIS A 105 8.41 -1.17 -10.78
N SER A 106 8.52 -0.62 -11.99
CA SER A 106 9.78 -0.05 -12.51
C SER A 106 10.24 1.22 -11.79
N GLU A 107 9.32 1.92 -11.11
CA GLU A 107 9.68 3.08 -10.31
C GLU A 107 10.21 2.70 -8.92
N LEU A 108 9.86 1.49 -8.44
CA LEU A 108 10.12 1.05 -7.07
C LEU A 108 11.20 -0.02 -6.97
N PHE A 109 11.47 -0.76 -8.05
CA PHE A 109 12.43 -1.86 -8.14
C PHE A 109 13.24 -1.79 -9.42
#